data_AF-A0A4Q8XUA5-F1
#
_entry.id   AF-A0A4Q8XUA5-F1
#
_cell.length_a   1.000
_cell.length_b   1.000
_cell.length_c   1.000
_cell.angle_alpha   90.00
_cell.angle_beta   90.00
_cell.angle_gamma   90.00
#
_symmetry.space_group_name_H-M   'P 1'
#
loop_
_entity.id
_entity.type
_entity.pdbx_description
1 polymer ?
#
loop_
_entity_poly.entity_id
_entity_poly.type
_entity_poly.pdbx_seq_one_letter_code
_entity_poly.pdbx_strand_id
1 'polypeptide(L)'
;MRVFSSIDELRHTLDALKRQGRTVGLVPTMGYLHAGHMELVSRARAENDIVVVSIFVNPLQFGPAEDLSKYPRDLERDAAMLRQAGVNFLFSPGVEDMYPRPMLAVVDVPDLGRELEGAVRPGHFAGVATVVCKLFNIVQPQTAYFGEKDYQQVVIIKRMVDDLALPVRVISVPTVRDSDGLALSSRNVYLSEAERRAAVIVPQTLDEAERLVAEGLTDPVELEAKLTAFLSSEPLAKPEVVAVRDASTLQPVTSVAEPVVVALFVRLGSTRLLDNRVVSDNRVIGNNRVVGGRSLPGKGVTR
;
A
#
# COMPACT_ATOMS: atom_id res chain seq x y z
N MET A 1 8.45 -20.07 -13.48
CA MET A 1 9.02 -19.27 -12.38
C MET A 1 10.26 -19.96 -11.82
N ARG A 2 11.41 -19.27 -11.73
CA ARG A 2 12.59 -19.74 -10.96
C ARG A 2 12.55 -19.13 -9.56
N VAL A 3 13.03 -19.85 -8.55
CA VAL A 3 13.07 -19.40 -7.16
C VAL A 3 14.53 -19.15 -6.76
N PHE A 4 14.79 -18.04 -6.08
CA PHE A 4 16.10 -17.66 -5.55
C PHE A 4 15.99 -17.36 -4.06
N SER A 5 16.95 -17.84 -3.28
CA SER A 5 17.20 -17.37 -1.90
C SER A 5 18.48 -16.53 -1.80
N SER A 6 19.46 -16.79 -2.66
CA SER A 6 20.73 -16.05 -2.73
C SER A 6 20.59 -14.70 -3.44
N ILE A 7 21.11 -13.65 -2.80
CA ILE A 7 21.23 -12.30 -3.38
C ILE A 7 22.09 -12.32 -4.65
N ASP A 8 23.21 -13.05 -4.61
CA ASP A 8 24.19 -13.05 -5.70
C ASP A 8 23.67 -13.78 -6.94
N GLU A 9 22.98 -14.92 -6.74
CA GLU A 9 22.37 -15.68 -7.84
C GLU A 9 21.26 -14.89 -8.54
N LEU A 10 20.42 -14.18 -7.76
CA LEU A 10 19.38 -13.32 -8.30
C LEU A 10 19.98 -12.16 -9.10
N ARG A 11 20.98 -11.47 -8.54
CA ARG A 11 21.69 -10.38 -9.23
C ARG A 11 22.30 -10.84 -10.53
N HIS A 12 23.06 -11.92 -10.50
CA HIS A 12 23.70 -12.48 -11.70
C HIS A 12 22.69 -12.78 -12.80
N THR A 13 21.53 -13.37 -12.43
CA THR A 13 20.46 -13.67 -13.38
C THR A 13 19.82 -12.39 -13.95
N LEU A 14 19.52 -11.40 -13.09
CA LEU A 14 18.90 -10.15 -13.52
C LEU A 14 19.83 -9.29 -14.36
N ASP A 15 21.13 -9.23 -14.04
CA ASP A 15 22.12 -8.46 -14.79
C ASP A 15 22.27 -8.97 -16.23
N ALA A 16 22.24 -10.30 -16.41
CA ALA A 16 22.24 -10.90 -17.74
C ALA A 16 21.02 -10.47 -18.57
N LEU A 17 19.83 -10.42 -17.97
CA LEU A 17 18.59 -10.02 -18.64
C LEU A 17 18.55 -8.52 -18.92
N LYS A 18 19.01 -7.68 -17.99
CA LYS A 18 19.09 -6.23 -18.19
C LYS A 18 20.07 -5.85 -19.29
N ARG A 19 21.20 -6.57 -19.42
CA ARG A 19 22.13 -6.38 -20.56
C ARG A 19 21.49 -6.71 -21.91
N GLN A 20 20.41 -7.48 -21.93
CA GLN A 20 19.59 -7.73 -23.13
C GLN A 20 18.48 -6.67 -23.31
N GLY A 21 18.46 -5.60 -22.52
CA GLY A 21 17.46 -4.55 -22.57
C GLY A 21 16.12 -4.89 -21.92
N ARG A 22 16.02 -6.00 -21.16
CA ARG A 22 14.78 -6.43 -20.51
C ARG A 22 14.44 -5.54 -19.31
N THR A 23 13.20 -5.08 -19.25
CA THR A 23 12.65 -4.33 -18.12
C THR A 23 12.25 -5.24 -16.95
N VAL A 24 12.44 -4.76 -15.72
CA VAL A 24 12.21 -5.51 -14.48
C VAL A 24 11.22 -4.75 -13.60
N GLY A 25 10.08 -5.38 -13.32
CA GLY A 25 9.11 -4.96 -12.32
C GLY A 25 9.28 -5.76 -11.03
N LEU A 26 9.24 -5.08 -9.88
CA LEU A 26 9.32 -5.69 -8.55
C LEU A 26 7.99 -5.56 -7.81
N VAL A 27 7.50 -6.67 -7.24
CA VAL A 27 6.40 -6.68 -6.26
C VAL A 27 6.95 -7.18 -4.92
N PRO A 28 7.28 -6.29 -3.97
CA PRO A 28 7.76 -6.71 -2.67
C PRO A 28 6.61 -7.10 -1.75
N THR A 29 6.69 -8.30 -1.14
CA THR A 29 5.64 -8.83 -0.25
C THR A 29 6.25 -9.54 0.95
N MET A 30 5.42 -9.81 1.96
CA MET A 30 5.77 -10.69 3.09
C MET A 30 5.22 -12.12 2.94
N GLY A 31 4.64 -12.47 1.79
CA GLY A 31 3.98 -13.77 1.56
C GLY A 31 2.54 -13.81 2.08
N TYR A 32 2.00 -15.02 2.17
CA TYR A 32 0.58 -15.32 2.41
C TYR A 32 -0.32 -14.49 1.49
N LEU A 33 -0.10 -14.70 0.19
CA LEU A 33 -0.61 -13.88 -0.88
C LEU A 33 -2.14 -13.99 -0.99
N HIS A 34 -2.75 -12.93 -1.50
CA HIS A 34 -4.19 -12.81 -1.73
C HIS A 34 -4.45 -12.02 -3.02
N ALA A 35 -5.70 -11.86 -3.43
CA ALA A 35 -6.04 -11.21 -4.70
C ALA A 35 -5.47 -9.78 -4.83
N GLY A 36 -5.40 -9.01 -3.74
CA GLY A 36 -4.68 -7.73 -3.71
C GLY A 36 -3.22 -7.81 -4.18
N HIS A 37 -2.45 -8.79 -3.70
CA HIS A 37 -1.08 -9.02 -4.19
C HIS A 37 -1.05 -9.46 -5.65
N MET A 38 -2.01 -10.28 -6.06
CA MET A 38 -2.08 -10.76 -7.44
C MET A 38 -2.44 -9.64 -8.43
N GLU A 39 -3.17 -8.62 -8.01
CA GLU A 39 -3.39 -7.41 -8.81
C GLU A 39 -2.07 -6.64 -9.01
N LEU A 40 -1.23 -6.51 -7.98
CA LEU A 40 0.12 -5.92 -8.14
C LEU A 40 0.95 -6.70 -9.19
N VAL A 41 0.91 -8.03 -9.11
CA VAL A 41 1.59 -8.91 -10.08
C VAL A 41 1.03 -8.73 -11.50
N SER A 42 -0.29 -8.66 -11.63
CA SER A 42 -0.97 -8.42 -12.92
C SER A 42 -0.48 -7.12 -13.56
N ARG A 43 -0.46 -6.02 -12.80
CA ARG A 43 0.04 -4.71 -13.25
C ARG A 43 1.53 -4.76 -13.62
N ALA A 44 2.35 -5.41 -12.79
CA ALA A 44 3.77 -5.59 -13.09
C ALA A 44 4.01 -6.38 -14.39
N ARG A 45 3.21 -7.42 -14.65
CA ARG A 45 3.30 -8.24 -15.87
C ARG A 45 2.88 -7.48 -17.12
N ALA A 46 1.91 -6.58 -17.01
CA ALA A 46 1.45 -5.77 -18.14
C ALA A 46 2.47 -4.71 -18.59
N GLU A 47 3.35 -4.29 -17.69
CA GLU A 47 4.25 -3.15 -17.89
C GLU A 47 5.74 -3.53 -18.00
N ASN A 48 6.12 -4.79 -17.75
CA ASN A 48 7.52 -5.21 -17.71
C ASN A 48 7.74 -6.58 -18.38
N ASP A 49 8.95 -6.75 -18.91
CA ASP A 49 9.40 -8.01 -19.50
C ASP A 49 9.60 -9.13 -18.48
N ILE A 50 10.11 -8.76 -17.30
CA ILE A 50 10.48 -9.63 -16.19
C ILE A 50 9.77 -9.13 -14.94
N VAL A 51 9.08 -10.02 -14.25
CA VAL A 51 8.49 -9.74 -12.93
C VAL A 51 9.22 -10.55 -11.87
N VAL A 52 9.71 -9.83 -10.86
CA VAL A 52 10.27 -10.36 -9.62
C VAL A 52 9.25 -10.12 -8.52
N VAL A 53 8.88 -11.17 -7.81
CA VAL A 53 8.14 -11.04 -6.54
C VAL A 53 9.08 -11.42 -5.41
N SER A 54 9.17 -10.59 -4.37
CA SER A 54 9.87 -11.00 -3.15
C SER A 54 8.88 -11.46 -2.10
N ILE A 55 9.20 -12.54 -1.39
CA ILE A 55 8.51 -13.00 -0.18
C ILE A 55 9.54 -12.99 0.93
N PHE A 56 9.44 -12.01 1.83
CA PHE A 56 10.34 -11.91 2.98
C PHE A 56 9.61 -11.26 4.15
N VAL A 57 9.38 -12.04 5.22
CA VAL A 57 8.83 -11.49 6.48
C VAL A 57 9.95 -10.78 7.22
N ASN A 58 10.07 -9.47 6.98
CA ASN A 58 11.15 -8.65 7.50
C ASN A 58 11.08 -8.50 9.04
N PRO A 59 12.06 -8.97 9.83
CA PRO A 59 12.04 -8.77 11.28
C PRO A 59 12.16 -7.30 11.71
N LEU A 60 12.79 -6.42 10.92
CA LEU A 60 13.06 -5.03 11.31
C LEU A 60 11.79 -4.17 11.41
N GLN A 61 10.69 -4.60 10.80
CA GLN A 61 9.42 -3.86 10.79
C GLN A 61 8.38 -4.42 11.78
N PHE A 62 8.78 -5.31 12.69
CA PHE A 62 7.91 -5.82 13.76
C PHE A 62 8.39 -5.27 15.10
N GLY A 63 7.46 -4.66 15.85
CA GLY A 63 7.74 -4.20 17.21
C GLY A 63 7.86 -5.37 18.21
N PRO A 64 8.39 -5.15 19.43
CA PRO A 64 8.51 -6.19 20.46
C PRO A 64 7.18 -6.83 20.86
N ALA A 65 6.08 -6.09 20.74
CA ALA A 65 4.72 -6.55 21.02
C ALA A 65 4.03 -7.18 19.80
N GLU A 66 4.68 -7.18 18.63
CA GLU A 66 4.13 -7.74 17.40
C GLU A 66 4.69 -9.14 17.17
N ASP A 67 3.80 -10.10 16.94
CA ASP A 67 4.21 -11.49 16.88
C ASP A 67 4.68 -11.87 15.47
N LEU A 68 5.96 -11.60 15.20
CA LEU A 68 6.69 -12.03 13.99
C LEU A 68 6.54 -13.55 13.73
N SER A 69 6.46 -14.34 14.81
CA SER A 69 6.37 -15.80 14.71
C SER A 69 5.01 -16.24 14.17
N LYS A 70 3.94 -15.52 14.51
CA LYS A 70 2.56 -15.81 14.07
C LYS A 70 2.21 -15.34 12.67
N TYR A 71 3.06 -14.52 12.02
CA TYR A 71 2.79 -14.06 10.65
C TYR A 71 2.54 -15.28 9.73
N PRO A 72 1.44 -15.30 8.93
CA PRO A 72 1.06 -16.50 8.21
C PRO A 72 2.08 -16.78 7.11
N ARG A 73 2.42 -18.05 6.91
CA ARG A 73 3.42 -18.49 5.93
C ARG A 73 2.91 -19.75 5.24
N ASP A 74 2.81 -19.69 3.92
CA ASP A 74 2.50 -20.84 3.07
C ASP A 74 3.17 -20.65 1.71
N LEU A 75 4.49 -20.88 1.69
CA LEU A 75 5.33 -20.61 0.52
C LEU A 75 4.95 -21.49 -0.67
N GLU A 76 4.45 -22.70 -0.43
CA GLU A 76 4.01 -23.60 -1.50
C GLU A 76 2.77 -23.06 -2.21
N ARG A 77 1.75 -22.64 -1.44
CA ARG A 77 0.56 -21.96 -1.96
C ARG A 77 0.92 -20.68 -2.69
N ASP A 78 1.76 -19.84 -2.09
CA ASP A 78 2.18 -18.58 -2.70
C ASP A 78 2.92 -18.83 -4.02
N ALA A 79 3.86 -19.78 -4.05
CA ALA A 79 4.58 -20.13 -5.26
C ALA A 79 3.68 -20.70 -6.35
N ALA A 80 2.64 -21.46 -6.01
CA ALA A 80 1.64 -21.93 -6.96
C ALA A 80 0.87 -20.76 -7.60
N MET A 81 0.39 -19.81 -6.79
CA MET A 81 -0.30 -18.60 -7.26
C MET A 81 0.59 -17.78 -8.21
N LEU A 82 1.86 -17.57 -7.84
CA LEU A 82 2.82 -16.80 -8.64
C LEU A 82 3.18 -17.51 -9.96
N ARG A 83 3.31 -18.84 -9.96
CA ARG A 83 3.51 -19.63 -11.19
C ARG A 83 2.33 -19.48 -12.14
N GLN A 84 1.11 -19.58 -11.63
CA GLN A 84 -0.11 -19.44 -12.44
C GLN A 84 -0.23 -18.02 -13.03
N ALA A 85 0.20 -16.99 -12.30
CA ALA A 85 0.21 -15.60 -12.76
C ALA A 85 1.39 -15.26 -13.71
N GLY A 86 2.23 -16.25 -14.06
CA GLY A 86 3.31 -16.04 -15.03
C GLY A 86 4.51 -15.25 -14.48
N VAL A 87 4.73 -15.26 -13.16
CA VAL A 87 5.89 -14.62 -12.53
C VAL A 87 7.19 -15.29 -12.99
N ASN A 88 8.18 -14.48 -13.35
CA ASN A 88 9.47 -14.96 -13.81
C ASN A 88 10.29 -15.48 -12.64
N PHE A 89 10.47 -14.64 -11.61
CA PHE A 89 11.33 -14.93 -10.46
C PHE A 89 10.62 -14.68 -9.13
N LEU A 90 10.75 -15.65 -8.22
CA LEU A 90 10.43 -15.50 -6.81
C LEU A 90 11.74 -15.37 -6.03
N PHE A 91 11.93 -14.26 -5.35
CA PHE A 91 13.01 -14.06 -4.39
C PHE A 91 12.47 -14.33 -2.98
N SER A 92 12.88 -15.46 -2.38
CA SER A 92 12.41 -15.91 -1.07
C SER A 92 13.61 -16.18 -0.14
N PRO A 93 14.36 -15.13 0.24
CA PRO A 93 15.53 -15.28 1.10
C PRO A 93 15.14 -15.61 2.55
N GLY A 94 16.03 -16.28 3.27
CA GLY A 94 15.99 -16.36 4.73
C GLY A 94 16.46 -15.06 5.41
N VAL A 95 16.32 -15.01 6.74
CA VAL A 95 16.79 -13.85 7.53
C VAL A 95 18.30 -13.69 7.41
N GLU A 96 19.07 -14.78 7.47
CA GLU A 96 20.54 -14.73 7.34
C GLU A 96 20.99 -14.37 5.92
N ASP A 97 20.21 -14.70 4.89
CA ASP A 97 20.49 -14.26 3.51
C ASP A 97 20.30 -12.74 3.37
N MET A 98 19.27 -12.18 4.02
CA MET A 98 19.01 -10.74 4.03
C MET A 98 19.88 -9.98 5.02
N TYR A 99 20.22 -10.55 6.17
CA TYR A 99 20.90 -9.91 7.29
C TYR A 99 21.96 -10.84 7.88
N PRO A 100 23.03 -11.16 7.13
CA PRO A 100 24.07 -12.10 7.57
C PRO A 100 24.89 -11.61 8.78
N ARG A 101 24.66 -10.35 9.16
CA ARG A 101 25.22 -9.67 10.33
C ARG A 101 24.16 -8.69 10.85
N PRO A 102 24.20 -8.32 12.13
CA PRO A 102 23.35 -7.26 12.66
C PRO A 102 23.43 -5.99 11.80
N MET A 103 22.27 -5.44 11.44
CA MET A 103 22.19 -4.23 10.63
C MET A 103 22.60 -3.02 11.48
N LEU A 104 23.59 -2.26 11.00
CA LEU A 104 23.97 -0.96 11.57
C LEU A 104 23.42 0.22 10.76
N ALA A 105 23.19 0.00 9.46
CA ALA A 105 22.62 1.01 8.58
C ALA A 105 21.10 0.98 8.66
N VAL A 106 20.50 2.17 8.74
CA VAL A 106 19.05 2.38 8.77
C VAL A 106 18.71 3.45 7.72
N VAL A 107 17.64 3.21 6.97
CA VAL A 107 16.99 4.21 6.13
C VAL A 107 15.68 4.57 6.82
N ASP A 108 15.41 5.86 6.98
CA ASP A 108 14.20 6.35 7.66
C ASP A 108 13.71 7.65 6.98
N VAL A 109 12.41 7.91 7.09
CA VAL A 109 11.75 9.14 6.64
C VAL A 109 10.97 9.69 7.83
N PRO A 110 11.66 10.31 8.80
CA PRO A 110 11.14 10.38 10.17
C PRO A 110 9.86 11.20 10.32
N ASP A 111 9.74 12.31 9.59
CA ASP A 111 8.59 13.22 9.71
C ASP A 111 7.28 12.58 9.22
N LEU A 112 7.38 11.64 8.26
CA LEU A 112 6.25 10.84 7.79
C LEU A 112 6.07 9.55 8.60
N GLY A 113 7.17 8.94 9.02
CA GLY A 113 7.20 7.63 9.67
C GLY A 113 6.87 7.63 11.16
N ARG A 114 6.79 8.80 11.81
CA ARG A 114 6.43 8.92 13.24
C ARG A 114 4.95 9.22 13.49
N GLU A 115 4.22 9.59 12.44
CA GLU A 115 2.80 9.94 12.49
C GLU A 115 1.90 8.71 12.21
N LEU A 116 0.60 8.83 12.46
CA LEU A 116 -0.43 7.84 12.07
C LEU A 116 -0.08 6.41 12.53
N GLU A 117 0.15 5.46 11.60
CA GLU A 117 0.54 4.09 11.94
C GLU A 117 1.88 4.05 12.69
N GLY A 118 2.79 4.96 12.37
CA GLY A 118 4.09 5.09 13.01
C GLY A 118 4.02 5.47 14.48
N ALA A 119 3.01 6.24 14.88
CA ALA A 119 2.76 6.59 16.28
C ALA A 119 2.32 5.36 17.09
N VAL A 120 1.59 4.44 16.46
CA VAL A 120 1.14 3.18 17.07
C VAL A 120 2.20 2.07 16.99
N ARG A 121 3.09 2.15 15.99
CA ARG A 121 4.14 1.16 15.72
C ARG A 121 5.52 1.86 15.58
N PRO A 122 6.11 2.39 16.68
CA PRO A 122 7.38 3.11 16.61
C PRO A 122 8.49 2.27 15.96
N GLY A 123 9.21 2.87 15.01
CA GLY A 123 10.29 2.21 14.26
C GLY A 123 9.83 1.32 13.09
N HIS A 124 8.52 1.07 12.94
CA HIS A 124 7.99 0.24 11.86
C HIS A 124 8.45 0.69 10.48
N PHE A 125 8.28 1.99 10.18
CA PHE A 125 8.61 2.53 8.85
C PHE A 125 10.11 2.64 8.59
N ALA A 126 10.95 2.79 9.61
CA ALA A 126 12.40 2.67 9.43
C ALA A 126 12.78 1.24 9.00
N GLY A 127 12.15 0.23 9.60
CA GLY A 127 12.28 -1.16 9.19
C GLY A 127 11.81 -1.42 7.75
N VAL A 128 10.66 -0.84 7.36
CA VAL A 128 10.12 -0.92 6.00
C VAL A 128 11.04 -0.23 4.99
N ALA A 129 11.40 1.04 5.22
CA ALA A 129 12.27 1.80 4.32
C ALA A 129 13.63 1.12 4.16
N THR A 130 14.21 0.59 5.24
CA THR A 130 15.47 -0.15 5.20
C THR A 130 15.38 -1.41 4.32
N VAL A 131 14.35 -2.25 4.50
CA VAL A 131 14.22 -3.48 3.69
C VAL A 131 13.87 -3.19 2.24
N VAL A 132 13.01 -2.19 1.97
CA VAL A 132 12.62 -1.81 0.60
C VAL A 132 13.82 -1.23 -0.14
N CYS A 133 14.59 -0.32 0.49
CA CYS A 133 15.83 0.21 -0.09
C CYS A 133 16.83 -0.93 -0.38
N LYS A 134 16.95 -1.91 0.53
CA LYS A 134 17.79 -3.09 0.30
C LYS A 134 17.31 -3.94 -0.88
N LEU A 135 16.00 -4.19 -0.99
CA LEU A 135 15.42 -4.91 -2.12
C LEU A 135 15.61 -4.17 -3.45
N PHE A 136 15.48 -2.84 -3.47
CA PHE A 136 15.79 -2.03 -4.65
C PHE A 136 17.27 -2.14 -5.05
N ASN A 137 18.20 -2.20 -4.10
CA ASN A 137 19.62 -2.43 -4.39
C ASN A 137 19.95 -3.87 -4.82
N ILE A 138 19.13 -4.87 -4.42
CA ILE A 138 19.30 -6.26 -4.82
C ILE A 138 18.76 -6.48 -6.24
N VAL A 139 17.51 -6.05 -6.47
CA VAL A 139 16.76 -6.32 -7.70
C VAL A 139 17.05 -5.27 -8.78
N GLN A 140 17.31 -4.02 -8.38
CA GLN A 140 17.46 -2.84 -9.25
C GLN A 140 16.36 -2.77 -10.33
N PRO A 141 15.07 -2.72 -9.93
CA PRO A 141 13.96 -2.73 -10.87
C PRO A 141 13.77 -1.36 -11.53
N GLN A 142 13.14 -1.32 -12.70
CA GLN A 142 12.67 -0.04 -13.29
C GLN A 142 11.37 0.42 -12.62
N THR A 143 10.52 -0.53 -12.22
CA THR A 143 9.23 -0.25 -11.57
C THR A 143 9.05 -1.10 -10.32
N ALA A 144 8.44 -0.54 -9.28
CA ALA A 144 8.07 -1.28 -8.08
C ALA A 144 6.61 -1.00 -7.70
N TYR A 145 5.84 -2.06 -7.43
CA TYR A 145 4.39 -1.98 -7.28
C TYR A 145 3.98 -2.15 -5.82
N PHE A 146 3.17 -1.23 -5.31
CA PHE A 146 2.68 -1.22 -3.93
C PHE A 146 1.19 -0.93 -3.89
N GLY A 147 0.47 -1.61 -2.99
CA GLY A 147 -0.96 -1.41 -2.81
C GLY A 147 -1.26 -0.13 -2.01
N GLU A 148 -2.26 0.62 -2.44
CA GLU A 148 -2.73 1.85 -1.78
C GLU A 148 -3.44 1.60 -0.45
N LYS A 149 -3.69 0.33 -0.10
CA LYS A 149 -4.20 -0.09 1.21
C LYS A 149 -3.25 0.27 2.36
N ASP A 150 -1.94 0.33 2.08
CA ASP A 150 -0.92 0.79 3.01
C ASP A 150 -0.47 2.20 2.56
N TYR A 151 -1.39 3.16 2.53
CA TYR A 151 -1.17 4.47 1.91
C TYR A 151 0.04 5.23 2.47
N GLN A 152 0.20 5.25 3.80
CA GLN A 152 1.34 5.87 4.46
C GLN A 152 2.67 5.24 4.03
N GLN A 153 2.71 3.91 3.91
CA GLN A 153 3.87 3.19 3.39
C GLN A 153 4.20 3.63 1.96
N VAL A 154 3.20 3.74 1.09
CA VAL A 154 3.40 4.16 -0.31
C VAL A 154 3.97 5.59 -0.37
N VAL A 155 3.45 6.53 0.41
CA VAL A 155 3.95 7.91 0.47
C VAL A 155 5.40 7.94 0.99
N ILE A 156 5.70 7.19 2.05
CA ILE A 156 7.05 7.07 2.61
C ILE A 156 8.04 6.50 1.58
N ILE A 157 7.65 5.45 0.86
CA ILE A 157 8.53 4.82 -0.15
C ILE A 157 8.76 5.75 -1.32
N LYS A 158 7.74 6.46 -1.81
CA LYS A 158 7.91 7.49 -2.84
C LYS A 158 8.88 8.57 -2.38
N ARG A 159 8.68 9.09 -1.15
CA ARG A 159 9.55 10.12 -0.59
C ARG A 159 11.01 9.63 -0.44
N MET A 160 11.20 8.40 0.04
CA MET A 160 12.52 7.78 0.14
C MET A 160 13.20 7.65 -1.24
N VAL A 161 12.46 7.24 -2.27
CA VAL A 161 12.98 7.13 -3.63
C VAL A 161 13.44 8.48 -4.17
N ASP A 162 12.64 9.53 -3.96
CA ASP A 162 12.96 10.89 -4.39
C ASP A 162 14.18 11.44 -3.64
N ASP A 163 14.17 11.39 -2.30
CA ASP A 163 15.23 11.95 -1.45
C ASP A 163 16.59 11.27 -1.67
N LEU A 164 16.59 9.95 -1.95
CA LEU A 164 17.81 9.17 -2.20
C LEU A 164 18.17 9.03 -3.69
N ALA A 165 17.43 9.71 -4.58
CA ALA A 165 17.60 9.65 -6.03
C ALA A 165 17.65 8.21 -6.58
N LEU A 166 16.81 7.31 -6.05
CA LEU A 166 16.78 5.93 -6.48
C LEU A 166 16.16 5.83 -7.89
N PRO A 167 16.77 5.13 -8.85
CA PRO A 167 16.27 5.05 -10.22
C PRO A 167 15.13 4.02 -10.37
N VAL A 168 14.09 4.13 -9.53
CA VAL A 168 12.95 3.21 -9.47
C VAL A 168 11.65 4.01 -9.53
N ARG A 169 10.75 3.68 -10.46
CA ARG A 169 9.41 4.28 -10.52
C ARG A 169 8.45 3.51 -9.62
N VAL A 170 7.94 4.15 -8.57
CA VAL A 170 6.98 3.54 -7.63
C VAL A 170 5.55 3.66 -8.17
N ILE A 171 4.91 2.51 -8.39
CA ILE A 171 3.54 2.40 -8.91
C ILE A 171 2.60 2.06 -7.77
N SER A 172 1.66 2.97 -7.52
CA SER A 172 0.55 2.76 -6.60
C SER A 172 -0.58 2.02 -7.31
N VAL A 173 -1.11 0.98 -6.67
CA VAL A 173 -2.22 0.18 -7.20
C VAL A 173 -3.40 0.26 -6.23
N PRO A 174 -4.61 0.58 -6.73
CA PRO A 174 -5.79 0.72 -5.88
C PRO A 174 -6.06 -0.49 -4.98
N THR A 175 -6.59 -0.23 -3.79
CA THR A 175 -6.96 -1.27 -2.83
C THR A 175 -7.97 -2.24 -3.42
N VAL A 176 -7.60 -3.53 -3.48
CA VAL A 176 -8.54 -4.60 -3.79
C VAL A 176 -9.34 -4.95 -2.54
N ARG A 177 -10.66 -5.05 -2.71
CA ARG A 177 -11.63 -5.27 -1.63
C ARG A 177 -12.35 -6.60 -1.81
N ASP A 178 -12.81 -7.17 -0.71
CA ASP A 178 -13.75 -8.28 -0.69
C ASP A 178 -15.15 -7.79 -1.14
N SER A 179 -16.08 -8.72 -1.35
CA SER A 179 -17.44 -8.46 -1.84
C SER A 179 -18.26 -7.53 -0.94
N ASP A 180 -17.92 -7.43 0.34
CA ASP A 180 -18.53 -6.54 1.33
C ASP A 180 -17.73 -5.24 1.54
N GLY A 181 -16.74 -4.97 0.70
CA GLY A 181 -15.94 -3.75 0.72
C GLY A 181 -14.74 -3.80 1.66
N LEU A 182 -14.57 -4.84 2.49
CA LEU A 182 -13.42 -4.95 3.37
C LEU A 182 -12.11 -5.03 2.55
N ALA A 183 -11.13 -4.20 2.87
CA ALA A 183 -9.83 -4.26 2.21
C ALA A 183 -9.17 -5.64 2.42
N LEU A 184 -8.67 -6.23 1.33
CA LEU A 184 -8.01 -7.53 1.42
C LEU A 184 -6.66 -7.40 2.14
N SER A 185 -6.46 -8.27 3.12
CA SER A 185 -5.23 -8.33 3.92
C SER A 185 -4.97 -9.76 4.38
N SER A 186 -3.70 -10.17 4.36
CA SER A 186 -3.24 -11.45 4.92
C SER A 186 -3.65 -11.62 6.40
N ARG A 187 -3.82 -10.51 7.14
CA ARG A 187 -4.24 -10.53 8.55
C ARG A 187 -5.74 -10.74 8.75
N ASN A 188 -6.56 -10.69 7.71
CA ASN A 188 -8.01 -10.93 7.84
C ASN A 188 -8.31 -12.36 8.31
N VAL A 189 -7.39 -13.31 8.09
CA VAL A 189 -7.49 -14.71 8.57
C VAL A 189 -7.54 -14.82 10.10
N TYR A 190 -7.08 -13.80 10.81
CA TYR A 190 -7.08 -13.78 12.28
C TYR A 190 -8.42 -13.35 12.88
N LEU A 191 -9.31 -12.77 12.08
CA LEU A 191 -10.62 -12.36 12.55
C LEU A 191 -11.48 -13.61 12.78
N SER A 192 -12.05 -13.72 13.97
CA SER A 192 -13.18 -14.63 14.19
C SER A 192 -14.36 -14.27 13.29
N GLU A 193 -15.32 -15.17 13.16
CA GLU A 193 -16.51 -14.93 12.33
C GLU A 193 -17.28 -13.66 12.75
N ALA A 194 -17.37 -13.41 14.06
CA ALA A 194 -18.00 -12.20 14.61
C ALA A 194 -17.18 -10.94 14.29
N GLU A 195 -15.87 -10.97 14.50
CA GLU A 195 -14.98 -9.85 14.17
C GLU A 195 -14.95 -9.58 12.66
N ARG A 196 -15.01 -10.61 11.81
CA ARG A 196 -15.03 -10.45 10.35
C ARG A 196 -16.30 -9.76 9.86
N ARG A 197 -17.46 -10.05 10.47
CA ARG A 197 -18.70 -9.31 10.20
C ARG A 197 -18.61 -7.86 10.67
N ALA A 198 -18.12 -7.64 11.89
CA ALA A 198 -17.95 -6.29 12.45
C ALA A 198 -16.95 -5.44 11.65
N ALA A 199 -15.91 -6.07 11.06
CA ALA A 199 -14.87 -5.37 10.29
C ALA A 199 -15.41 -4.54 9.10
N VAL A 200 -16.62 -4.83 8.61
CA VAL A 200 -17.28 -4.07 7.54
C VAL A 200 -17.58 -2.61 7.96
N ILE A 201 -17.58 -2.30 9.26
CA ILE A 201 -17.69 -0.90 9.73
C ILE A 201 -16.54 -0.01 9.22
N VAL A 202 -15.37 -0.61 8.97
CA VAL A 202 -14.17 0.12 8.52
C VAL A 202 -14.38 0.73 7.13
N PRO A 203 -14.69 -0.03 6.06
CA PRO A 203 -15.00 0.57 4.76
C PRO A 203 -16.25 1.44 4.80
N GLN A 204 -17.28 1.11 5.60
CA GLN A 204 -18.48 1.96 5.75
C GLN A 204 -18.15 3.33 6.34
N THR A 205 -17.15 3.42 7.21
CA THR A 205 -16.67 4.71 7.75
C THR A 205 -16.02 5.56 6.66
N LEU A 206 -15.33 4.94 5.69
CA LEU A 206 -14.79 5.67 4.54
C LEU A 206 -15.91 6.18 3.62
N ASP A 207 -16.96 5.39 3.42
CA ASP A 207 -18.15 5.82 2.68
C ASP A 207 -18.86 6.98 3.40
N GLU A 208 -18.93 6.93 4.74
CA GLU A 208 -19.47 8.02 5.56
C GLU A 208 -18.62 9.30 5.46
N ALA A 209 -17.30 9.17 5.39
CA ALA A 209 -16.40 10.31 5.18
C ALA A 209 -16.67 11.02 3.85
N GLU A 210 -16.82 10.23 2.77
CA GLU A 210 -17.19 10.78 1.46
C GLU A 210 -18.55 11.47 1.50
N ARG A 211 -19.55 10.88 2.18
CA ARG A 211 -20.88 11.49 2.33
C ARG A 211 -20.81 12.83 3.07
N LEU A 212 -20.14 12.88 4.23
CA LEU A 212 -20.03 14.09 5.04
C LEU A 212 -19.31 15.23 4.31
N VAL A 213 -18.21 14.91 3.61
CA VAL A 213 -17.49 15.90 2.78
C VAL A 213 -18.37 16.36 1.62
N ALA A 214 -19.06 15.43 0.95
CA ALA A 214 -20.00 15.75 -0.12
C ALA A 214 -21.20 16.59 0.36
N GLU A 215 -21.54 16.55 1.65
CA GLU A 215 -22.53 17.39 2.32
C GLU A 215 -21.99 18.76 2.75
N GLY A 216 -20.68 18.97 2.64
CA GLY A 216 -20.03 20.26 2.85
C GLY A 216 -19.29 20.38 4.17
N LEU A 217 -19.05 19.26 4.85
CA LEU A 217 -18.20 19.26 6.03
C LEU A 217 -16.74 19.48 5.60
N THR A 218 -16.18 20.63 5.96
CA THR A 218 -14.81 21.00 5.60
C THR A 218 -13.84 21.03 6.79
N ASP A 219 -14.33 21.00 8.02
CA ASP A 219 -13.48 20.98 9.21
C ASP A 219 -12.93 19.56 9.45
N PRO A 220 -11.60 19.34 9.35
CA PRO A 220 -11.01 18.02 9.52
C PRO A 220 -11.18 17.48 10.95
N VAL A 221 -11.17 18.34 11.98
CA VAL A 221 -11.34 17.91 13.38
C VAL A 221 -12.77 17.45 13.61
N GLU A 222 -13.75 18.16 13.06
CA GLU A 222 -15.15 17.74 13.12
C GLU A 222 -15.37 16.43 12.34
N LEU A 223 -14.74 16.27 11.18
CA LEU A 223 -14.80 15.04 10.38
C LEU A 223 -14.21 13.86 11.17
N GLU A 224 -13.00 13.99 11.72
CA GLU A 224 -12.38 12.95 12.55
C GLU A 224 -13.26 12.53 13.73
N ALA A 225 -13.89 13.50 14.41
CA ALA A 225 -14.79 13.23 15.54
C ALA A 225 -16.04 12.43 15.11
N LYS A 226 -16.68 12.81 13.99
CA LYS A 226 -17.85 12.08 13.46
C LYS A 226 -17.49 10.66 13.03
N LEU A 227 -16.37 10.49 12.33
CA LEU A 227 -15.90 9.18 11.89
C LEU A 227 -15.51 8.28 13.06
N THR A 228 -14.89 8.85 14.10
CA THR A 228 -14.59 8.12 15.34
C THR A 228 -15.87 7.64 16.03
N ALA A 229 -16.90 8.49 16.09
CA ALA A 229 -18.20 8.12 16.66
C ALA A 229 -18.89 7.04 15.81
N PHE A 230 -18.82 7.14 14.48
CA PHE A 230 -19.37 6.15 13.57
C PHE A 230 -18.70 4.77 13.75
N LEU A 231 -17.37 4.71 13.77
CA LEU A 231 -16.65 3.46 14.04
C LEU A 231 -17.01 2.87 15.40
N SER A 232 -17.13 3.72 16.43
CA SER A 232 -17.44 3.31 17.80
C SER A 232 -18.88 2.81 17.97
N SER A 233 -19.73 2.94 16.94
CA SER A 233 -21.08 2.36 16.95
C SER A 233 -21.07 0.84 16.82
N GLU A 234 -19.97 0.25 16.31
CA GLU A 234 -19.71 -1.19 16.32
C GLU A 234 -18.89 -1.57 17.57
N PRO A 235 -19.47 -2.29 18.56
CA PRO A 235 -18.81 -2.55 19.84
C PRO A 235 -17.49 -3.34 19.76
N LEU A 236 -17.28 -4.12 18.70
CA LEU A 236 -16.03 -4.86 18.49
C LEU A 236 -14.90 -4.01 17.90
N ALA A 237 -15.23 -2.87 17.27
CA ALA A 237 -14.27 -1.99 16.64
C ALA A 237 -13.70 -0.97 17.65
N LYS A 238 -12.37 -0.96 17.79
CA LYS A 238 -11.66 0.02 18.62
C LYS A 238 -10.81 0.91 17.71
N PRO A 239 -11.24 2.16 17.44
CA PRO A 239 -10.42 3.11 16.70
C PRO A 239 -9.12 3.38 17.46
N GLU A 240 -7.98 3.11 16.83
CA GLU A 240 -6.65 3.50 17.33
C GLU A 240 -6.18 4.79 16.65
N VAL A 241 -6.50 4.96 15.36
CA VAL A 241 -6.26 6.18 14.59
C VAL A 241 -7.45 6.44 13.66
N VAL A 242 -7.95 7.67 13.69
CA VAL A 242 -8.86 8.23 12.68
C VAL A 242 -8.27 9.59 12.33
N ALA A 243 -7.75 9.72 11.12
CA ALA A 243 -7.00 10.91 10.74
C ALA A 243 -7.40 11.43 9.36
N VAL A 244 -7.50 12.74 9.24
CA VAL A 244 -7.69 13.48 7.99
C VAL A 244 -6.41 14.27 7.72
N ARG A 245 -5.69 13.87 6.68
CA ARG A 245 -4.38 14.46 6.33
C ARG A 245 -4.36 14.89 4.88
N ASP A 246 -3.43 15.77 4.54
CA ASP A 246 -3.13 16.09 3.14
C ASP A 246 -2.78 14.79 2.39
N ALA A 247 -3.41 14.55 1.24
CA ALA A 247 -3.25 13.28 0.53
C ALA A 247 -1.83 13.08 -0.02
N SER A 248 -1.05 14.14 -0.22
CA SER A 248 0.29 14.05 -0.80
C SER A 248 1.41 14.03 0.24
N THR A 249 1.24 14.77 1.33
CA THR A 249 2.27 15.03 2.34
C THR A 249 2.00 14.38 3.70
N LEU A 250 0.78 13.88 3.92
CA LEU A 250 0.30 13.35 5.22
C LEU A 250 0.37 14.36 6.38
N GLN A 251 0.59 15.64 6.07
CA GLN A 251 0.59 16.70 7.07
C GLN A 251 -0.85 17.01 7.54
N PRO A 252 -1.01 17.51 8.78
CA PRO A 252 -2.29 18.03 9.23
C PRO A 252 -2.81 19.12 8.29
N VAL A 253 -4.11 19.12 8.04
CA VAL A 253 -4.81 20.14 7.25
C VAL A 253 -5.70 20.99 8.14
N THR A 254 -6.00 22.22 7.73
CA THR A 254 -6.93 23.11 8.42
C THR A 254 -8.32 23.14 7.78
N SER A 255 -8.45 22.64 6.55
CA SER A 255 -9.74 22.43 5.89
C SER A 255 -9.64 21.36 4.79
N VAL A 256 -10.77 20.71 4.46
CA VAL A 256 -10.91 19.78 3.33
C VAL A 256 -11.22 20.56 2.04
N ALA A 257 -10.27 21.40 1.61
CA ALA A 257 -10.38 22.18 0.36
C ALA A 257 -9.68 21.50 -0.83
N GLU A 258 -8.56 20.83 -0.55
CA GLU A 258 -7.80 20.00 -1.49
C GLU A 258 -8.03 18.52 -1.16
N PRO A 259 -7.63 17.58 -2.04
CA PRO A 259 -7.73 16.16 -1.73
C PRO A 259 -7.04 15.79 -0.41
N VAL A 260 -7.80 15.22 0.50
CA VAL A 260 -7.32 14.70 1.79
C VAL A 260 -7.36 13.18 1.78
N VAL A 261 -6.49 12.53 2.54
CA VAL A 261 -6.63 11.12 2.85
C VAL A 261 -7.27 10.96 4.22
N VAL A 262 -8.36 10.19 4.27
CA VAL A 262 -8.92 9.66 5.51
C VAL A 262 -8.23 8.33 5.77
N ALA A 263 -7.46 8.23 6.85
CA ALA A 263 -6.72 7.04 7.25
C ALA A 263 -7.29 6.47 8.54
N LEU A 264 -7.65 5.18 8.51
CA LEU A 264 -8.26 4.46 9.62
C LEU A 264 -7.36 3.33 10.09
N PHE A 265 -7.02 3.32 11.38
CA PHE A 265 -6.39 2.18 12.04
C PHE A 265 -7.31 1.69 13.15
N VAL A 266 -7.86 0.48 12.99
CA VAL A 266 -8.95 -0.03 13.82
C VAL A 266 -8.61 -1.42 14.32
N ARG A 267 -8.68 -1.63 15.64
CA ARG A 267 -8.43 -2.92 16.26
C ARG A 267 -9.74 -3.67 16.52
N LEU A 268 -9.82 -4.90 16.03
CA LEU A 268 -10.88 -5.87 16.36
C LEU A 268 -10.23 -7.08 17.04
N GLY A 269 -10.55 -7.29 18.32
CA GLY A 269 -9.85 -8.25 19.17
C GLY A 269 -8.35 -7.98 19.23
N SER A 270 -7.56 -8.89 18.66
CA SER A 270 -6.09 -8.76 18.55
C SER A 270 -5.62 -8.29 17.17
N THR A 271 -6.52 -8.17 16.19
CA THR A 271 -6.19 -7.85 14.80
C THR A 271 -6.33 -6.35 14.58
N ARG A 272 -5.29 -5.73 14.04
CA ARG A 272 -5.31 -4.34 13.57
C ARG A 272 -5.57 -4.31 12.08
N LEU A 273 -6.66 -3.64 11.69
CA LEU A 273 -7.02 -3.35 10.32
C LEU A 273 -6.58 -1.93 9.97
N LEU A 274 -6.17 -1.76 8.71
CA LEU A 274 -5.83 -0.47 8.11
C LEU A 274 -6.67 -0.34 6.85
N ASP A 275 -7.30 0.81 6.69
CA ASP A 275 -7.96 1.21 5.44
C ASP A 275 -7.86 2.72 5.26
N ASN A 276 -8.01 3.18 4.03
CA ASN A 276 -7.92 4.59 3.70
C ASN A 276 -8.67 4.92 2.42
N ARG A 277 -9.03 6.20 2.27
CA ARG A 277 -9.57 6.75 1.02
C ARG A 277 -9.14 8.19 0.84
N VAL A 278 -8.76 8.54 -0.39
CA VAL A 278 -8.59 9.94 -0.77
C VAL A 278 -9.98 10.50 -1.05
N VAL A 279 -10.35 11.54 -0.32
CA VAL A 279 -11.64 12.23 -0.39
C VAL A 279 -11.39 13.67 -0.84
N SER A 280 -12.29 14.23 -1.63
CA SER A 280 -12.19 15.62 -2.09
C SER A 280 -13.58 16.24 -2.19
N ASP A 281 -13.67 17.55 -1.96
CA ASP A 281 -14.92 18.28 -2.19
C ASP A 281 -15.12 18.51 -3.70
N ASN A 282 -15.97 17.68 -4.31
CA ASN A 282 -16.33 17.80 -5.73
C ASN A 282 -17.03 19.12 -6.07
N ARG A 283 -17.50 19.90 -5.09
CA ARG A 283 -18.09 21.24 -5.31
C ARG A 283 -17.02 22.26 -5.70
N VAL A 284 -15.79 22.13 -5.18
CA VAL A 284 -14.66 23.04 -5.47
C VAL A 284 -14.16 22.83 -6.90
N ILE A 285 -14.18 21.59 -7.41
CA ILE A 285 -13.76 21.25 -8.78
C ILE A 285 -14.72 21.81 -9.85
N GLY A 286 -15.98 22.09 -9.47
CA GLY A 286 -17.03 22.59 -10.36
C GLY A 286 -16.81 24.02 -10.91
N ASN A 287 -15.93 24.81 -10.30
CA ASN A 287 -15.75 26.23 -10.67
C ASN A 287 -14.59 26.52 -11.64
N ASN A 288 -13.83 25.51 -12.07
CA ASN A 288 -12.68 25.72 -12.99
C ASN A 288 -12.74 24.93 -14.32
N ARG A 289 -13.91 24.38 -14.69
CA ARG A 289 -14.11 23.91 -16.07
C ARG A 289 -14.58 25.05 -16.96
N VAL A 290 -13.61 25.76 -17.55
CA VAL A 290 -13.83 26.46 -18.82
C VAL A 290 -14.28 25.41 -19.83
N VAL A 291 -15.52 25.57 -20.31
CA VAL A 291 -16.18 24.71 -21.27
C VAL A 291 -15.42 24.78 -22.60
N GLY A 292 -14.57 23.77 -22.85
CA GLY A 292 -14.05 23.47 -24.18
C GLY A 292 -15.17 22.92 -25.05
N GLY A 293 -15.95 23.82 -25.64
CA GLY A 293 -17.00 23.48 -26.60
C GLY A 293 -16.42 22.73 -27.80
N ARG A 294 -16.84 21.48 -27.98
CA ARG A 294 -16.66 20.76 -29.25
C ARG A 294 -17.51 21.46 -30.32
N SER A 295 -16.85 21.99 -31.34
CA SER A 295 -17.49 22.35 -32.60
C SER A 295 -18.01 21.06 -33.28
N LEU A 296 -19.30 21.04 -33.58
CA LEU A 296 -19.90 20.06 -34.48
C LEU A 296 -19.57 20.45 -35.92
N PRO A 297 -19.12 19.53 -36.79
CA PRO A 297 -18.98 19.85 -38.21
C PRO A 297 -20.39 19.94 -38.84
N GLY A 298 -20.67 21.12 -39.38
CA GLY A 298 -21.91 21.45 -40.07
C GLY A 298 -22.12 20.62 -41.33
N LYS A 299 -23.39 20.29 -41.55
CA LYS A 299 -23.97 19.58 -42.69
C LYS A 299 -23.49 20.15 -44.02
N GLY A 300 -23.11 19.25 -44.93
CA GLY A 300 -22.96 19.55 -46.35
C GLY A 300 -24.27 20.01 -46.96
N VAL A 301 -24.18 21.07 -47.77
CA VAL A 301 -25.23 21.50 -48.68
C VAL A 301 -24.71 21.25 -50.08
N THR A 302 -25.39 20.36 -50.80
CA THR A 302 -25.32 20.23 -52.25
C THR A 302 -26.16 21.33 -52.90
N ARG A 303 -25.53 22.16 -53.72
CA ARG A 303 -25.91 22.48 -55.11
C ARG A 303 -24.82 23.31 -55.77
#